data_AF-A0A3D3T9E2-F1
#
_entry.id   AF-A0A3D3T9E2-F1
#
_cell.length_a   1.000
_cell.length_b   1.000
_cell.length_c   1.000
_cell.angle_alpha   90.00
_cell.angle_beta   90.00
_cell.angle_gamma   90.00
#
_symmetry.space_group_name_H-M   'P 1'
#
loop_
_entity.id
_entity.type
_entity.pdbx_description
1 polymer ?
#
loop_
_entity_poly.entity_id
_entity_poly.type
_entity_poly.pdbx_seq_one_letter_code
_entity_poly.pdbx_strand_id
1 'polypeptide(L)' 'MSRLEVQHLQKVYTTRFGGNQVTALRNVSFSVEAGEYVAIMGESGSGKTTLL' A
#
# COMPACT_ATOMS: atom_id res chain seq x y z
N MET A 1 0.47 22.07 1.20
CA MET A 1 0.86 21.41 -0.07
C MET A 1 1.41 20.09 0.37
N SER A 2 0.73 19.01 0.02
CA SER A 2 1.10 17.65 0.43
C SER A 2 2.53 17.37 0.00
N ARG A 3 3.32 16.79 0.91
CA ARG A 3 4.69 16.36 0.59
C ARG A 3 4.68 14.99 -0.08
N LEU A 4 3.67 14.18 0.21
CA LEU A 4 3.41 12.90 -0.39
C LEU A 4 1.93 12.81 -0.79
N GLU A 5 1.68 12.38 -2.01
CA GLU A 5 0.34 12.11 -2.51
C GLU A 5 0.35 10.77 -3.24
N VAL A 6 -0.52 9.87 -2.82
CA VAL A 6 -0.71 8.55 -3.40
C VAL A 6 -2.15 8.45 -3.88
N GLN A 7 -2.33 8.12 -5.14
CA GLN A 7 -3.66 7.97 -5.74
C GLN A 7 -3.78 6.63 -6.44
N HIS A 8 -4.86 5.92 -6.15
CA HIS A 8 -5.28 4.68 -6.82
C HIS A 8 -4.19 3.61 -6.89
N LEU A 9 -3.34 3.52 -5.86
CA LEU A 9 -2.21 2.60 -5.84
C LEU A 9 -2.69 1.15 -5.81
N GLN A 10 -2.17 0.35 -6.73
CA GLN A 10 -2.43 -1.08 -6.82
C GLN A 10 -1.11 -1.85 -6.89
N LYS A 11 -1.04 -2.94 -6.13
CA LYS A 11 0.09 -3.88 -6.20
C LYS A 11 -0.43 -5.30 -6.25
N VAL A 12 -0.03 -6.01 -7.30
CA VAL A 12 -0.30 -7.44 -7.47
C VAL A 12 1.03 -8.18 -7.49
N TYR A 13 1.14 -9.25 -6.70
CA TYR A 13 2.24 -10.20 -6.75
C TYR A 13 1.78 -11.48 -7.46
N THR A 14 2.69 -12.08 -8.22
CA THR A 14 2.48 -13.40 -8.82
C THR A 14 3.29 -14.42 -8.03
N THR A 15 2.66 -15.53 -7.61
CA THR A 15 3.35 -16.56 -6.82
C THR A 15 4.35 -17.34 -7.69
N ARG A 16 5.47 -17.75 -7.09
CA ARG A 16 6.58 -18.43 -7.79
C ARG A 16 6.22 -19.78 -8.42
N PHE A 17 5.16 -20.44 -7.97
CA PHE A 17 4.90 -21.85 -8.29
C PHE A 17 3.60 -22.13 -9.06
N GLY A 18 2.87 -21.14 -9.58
CA GLY A 18 1.66 -21.51 -10.32
C GLY A 18 0.70 -20.40 -10.72
N GLY A 19 1.17 -19.17 -10.95
CA GLY A 19 0.35 -18.16 -11.64
C GLY A 19 -0.76 -17.51 -10.81
N ASN A 20 -0.98 -17.92 -9.55
CA ASN A 20 -1.93 -17.24 -8.68
C ASN A 20 -1.48 -15.81 -8.40
N GLN A 21 -2.40 -14.87 -8.61
CA GLN A 21 -2.20 -13.46 -8.34
C GLN A 21 -2.75 -13.10 -6.96
N VAL A 22 -1.92 -12.40 -6.17
CA VAL A 22 -2.32 -11.84 -4.88
C VAL A 22 -2.32 -10.33 -5.01
N THR A 23 -3.49 -9.71 -4.84
CA THR A 23 -3.61 -8.25 -4.77
C THR A 23 -3.23 -7.79 -3.36
N ALA A 24 -2.01 -7.29 -3.18
CA ALA A 24 -1.51 -6.81 -1.90
C ALA A 24 -2.00 -5.40 -1.56
N LEU A 25 -2.18 -4.54 -2.57
CA LEU A 25 -2.81 -3.22 -2.43
C LEU A 25 -3.89 -3.08 -3.49
N ARG A 26 -5.08 -2.65 -3.08
CA ARG A 26 -6.24 -2.47 -3.95
C ARG A 26 -6.75 -1.03 -3.84
N ASN A 27 -6.45 -0.21 -4.84
CA ASN A 27 -6.95 1.15 -4.98
C ASN A 27 -6.72 2.04 -3.74
N VAL A 28 -5.48 2.07 -3.25
CA VAL A 28 -5.12 2.85 -2.04
C VAL A 28 -4.84 4.30 -2.43
N SER A 29 -5.52 5.25 -1.78
CA SER A 29 -5.31 6.69 -1.96
C SER A 29 -5.18 7.38 -0.61
N PHE A 30 -4.12 8.17 -0.43
CA PHE A 30 -3.89 8.99 0.77
C PHE A 30 -2.89 10.10 0.46
N SER A 31 -2.87 11.14 1.30
CA SER A 31 -1.88 12.22 1.27
C SER A 31 -1.23 12.35 2.64
N VAL A 32 0.00 12.86 2.66
CA VAL A 32 0.71 13.23 3.88
C VAL A 32 1.28 14.64 3.71
N GLU A 33 0.91 15.54 4.62
CA GLU A 33 1.42 16.90 4.64
C GLU A 33 2.82 16.98 5.25
N ALA A 34 3.53 18.06 4.95
CA ALA A 34 4.84 18.30 5.54
C ALA A 34 4.72 18.45 7.07
N GLY A 35 5.50 17.66 7.81
CA GLY A 35 5.51 17.69 9.29
C GLY A 35 4.51 16.74 9.95
N GLU A 36 3.67 16.04 9.18
CA GLU A 36 2.78 15.02 9.73
C GLU A 36 3.55 13.75 10.14
N TYR A 37 3.11 13.15 11.25
CA TYR A 37 3.60 11.87 11.73
C TYR A 37 2.49 10.84 11.60
N VAL A 38 2.67 9.86 10.72
CA VAL A 38 1.62 8.90 10.34
C VAL A 38 1.99 7.49 10.80
N ALA A 39 1.01 6.79 11.37
CA ALA A 39 1.13 5.38 11.71
C ALA A 39 0.25 4.53 10.79
N ILE A 40 0.83 3.44 10.24
CA ILE A 40 0.10 2.47 9.43
C ILE A 40 -0.17 1.23 10.29
N MET A 41 -1.45 0.92 10.52
CA MET A 41 -1.90 -0.20 11.36
C MET A 41 -2.82 -1.15 10.59
N GLY A 42 -2.93 -2.39 11.08
CA GLY A 42 -3.77 -3.43 10.47
C GLY A 42 -3.23 -4.84 10.74
N GLU A 43 -4.04 -5.85 10.47
CA GLU A 43 -3.73 -7.26 10.71
C GLU A 43 -2.51 -7.77 9.91
N SER A 44 -1.90 -8.88 10.35
CA SER A 44 -0.82 -9.52 9.59
C SER A 44 -1.30 -9.89 8.18
N GLY A 45 -0.51 -9.56 7.15
CA GLY A 45 -0.88 -9.79 5.74
C GLY A 45 -1.73 -8.70 5.08
N SER A 46 -2.11 -7.62 5.77
CA SER A 46 -2.96 -6.55 5.21
C SER A 46 -2.28 -5.61 4.18
N GLY A 47 -1.02 -5.87 3.79
CA GLY A 47 -0.30 -5.08 2.79
C GLY A 47 0.51 -3.89 3.34
N LYS A 48 0.61 -3.69 4.66
CA LYS A 48 1.35 -2.56 5.27
C LYS A 48 2.81 -2.47 4.80
N THR A 49 3.54 -3.59 4.85
CA THR A 49 4.94 -3.65 4.38
C THR A 49 5.06 -3.52 2.86
N THR A 50 3.97 -3.73 2.11
CA THR A 50 3.94 -3.45 0.68
C THR A 50 3.68 -1.96 0.40
N LEU A 51 3.01 -1.27 1.33
CA LEU A 51 2.69 0.15 1.24
C LEU A 51 3.87 1.06 1.59
N LEU A 52 4.78 0.59 2.46
CA LEU A 52 6.02 1.23 2.87
C LEU A 52 7.19 0.84 1.95
#